data_AF-R6FN98-F1
#
_entry.id   AF-R6FN98-F1
#
_cell.length_a   1.000
_cell.length_b   1.000
_cell.length_c   1.000
_cell.angle_alpha   90.00
_cell.angle_beta   90.00
_cell.angle_gamma   90.00
#
_symmetry.space_group_name_H-M   'P 1'
#
loop_
_entity.id
_entity.type
_entity.pdbx_description
1 polymer ?
#
loop_
_entity_poly.entity_id
_entity_poly.type
_entity_poly.pdbx_seq_one_letter_code
_entity_poly.pdbx_strand_id
1 'polypeptide(L)' 'MNKITDKQRVSVQEMKEYYAQNYPFEPNNRRVGRLAKQLGFKLVKQMINRKYEYFYIKANQD' A
#
# COMPACT_ATOMS: atom_id res chain seq x y z
N MET A 1 -8.14 16.04 -3.45
CA MET A 1 -7.74 14.63 -3.59
C MET A 1 -6.60 14.37 -2.62
N ASN A 2 -6.86 13.68 -1.50
CA ASN A 2 -5.78 13.32 -0.57
C ASN A 2 -4.89 12.29 -1.28
N LYS A 3 -3.63 12.64 -1.51
CA LYS A 3 -2.70 11.76 -2.20
C LYS A 3 -2.38 10.58 -1.26
N ILE A 4 -2.25 9.37 -1.80
CA ILE A 4 -1.88 8.19 -0.98
C ILE A 4 -0.63 8.46 -0.14
N THR A 5 0.27 9.31 -0.64
CA THR A 5 1.50 9.76 0.01
C THR A 5 1.29 10.47 1.34
N ASP A 6 0.10 11.04 1.59
CA ASP A 6 -0.19 11.80 2.81
C ASP A 6 -0.75 10.90 3.92
N LYS A 7 -1.15 9.67 3.57
CA LYS A 7 -1.70 8.69 4.53
C LYS A 7 -0.57 7.98 5.27
N GLN A 8 -0.76 7.79 6.59
CA GLN A 8 0.14 6.98 7.41
C GLN A 8 -0.09 5.47 7.22
N ARG A 9 -1.33 5.09 6.92
CA ARG A 9 -1.73 3.71 6.66
C ARG A 9 -2.65 3.66 5.45
N VAL A 10 -2.44 2.66 4.62
CA VAL A 10 -3.24 2.35 3.42
C VAL A 10 -3.46 0.86 3.33
N SER A 11 -4.67 0.46 2.97
CA SER A 11 -4.98 -0.94 2.68
C SER A 11 -4.28 -1.40 1.39
N VAL A 12 -4.16 -2.71 1.20
CA VAL A 12 -3.66 -3.28 -0.06
C VAL A 12 -4.56 -2.89 -1.23
N GLN A 13 -5.86 -2.79 -1.02
CA GLN A 13 -6.83 -2.43 -2.05
C GLN A 13 -6.68 -0.96 -2.48
N GLU A 14 -6.54 -0.04 -1.55
CA GLU A 14 -6.29 1.39 -1.87
C GLU A 14 -5.00 1.56 -2.68
N MET A 15 -3.92 0.85 -2.33
CA MET A 15 -2.66 0.90 -3.08
C MET A 15 -2.80 0.28 -4.49
N LYS A 16 -3.65 -0.73 -4.67
CA LYS A 16 -3.97 -1.31 -5.99
C LYS A 16 -4.75 -0.33 -6.86
N GLU A 17 -5.75 0.34 -6.30
CA GLU A 17 -6.54 1.35 -6.99
C GLU A 17 -5.68 2.53 -7.42
N TYR A 18 -4.79 2.99 -6.52
CA TYR A 18 -3.80 4.01 -6.88
C TYR A 18 -2.87 3.53 -7.99
N TYR A 19 -2.38 2.29 -7.96
CA TYR A 19 -1.58 1.74 -9.05
C TYR A 19 -2.35 1.74 -10.38
N ALA A 20 -3.58 1.25 -10.39
CA ALA A 20 -4.42 1.17 -11.60
C ALA A 20 -4.76 2.55 -12.19
N GLN A 21 -4.89 3.58 -11.35
CA GLN A 21 -5.15 4.95 -11.81
C GLN A 21 -3.92 5.65 -12.40
N ASN A 22 -2.71 5.25 -12.00
CA ASN A 22 -1.47 5.97 -12.35
C ASN A 22 -0.56 5.20 -13.31
N TYR A 23 -0.79 3.90 -13.52
CA TYR A 23 0.07 3.05 -14.34
C TYR A 23 -0.75 2.24 -15.37
N PRO A 24 -0.23 2.03 -16.59
CA PRO A 24 -0.97 1.39 -17.69
C PRO A 24 -1.05 -0.15 -17.57
N PHE A 25 -0.50 -0.74 -16.51
CA PHE A 25 -0.42 -2.19 -16.36
C PHE A 25 -1.37 -2.70 -15.28
N GLU A 26 -1.85 -3.93 -15.44
CA GLU A 26 -2.66 -4.59 -14.40
C GLU A 26 -1.94 -4.61 -13.04
N PRO A 27 -2.62 -4.17 -11.95
CA PRO A 27 -2.07 -4.18 -10.61
C PRO A 27 -1.91 -5.62 -10.12
N ASN A 28 -0.67 -6.01 -9.80
CA ASN A 28 -0.38 -7.25 -9.10
C ASN A 28 0.41 -6.98 -7.81
N ASN A 29 0.40 -7.93 -6.87
CA ASN A 29 1.01 -7.75 -5.55
C ASN A 29 2.50 -7.39 -5.63
N ARG A 30 3.23 -7.85 -6.66
CA ARG A 30 4.65 -7.56 -6.86
C ARG A 30 4.89 -6.11 -7.30
N ARG A 31 4.12 -5.64 -8.28
CA ARG A 31 4.17 -4.26 -8.80
C ARG A 31 3.71 -3.25 -7.75
N VAL A 32 2.58 -3.55 -7.10
CA VAL A 32 2.00 -2.73 -6.04
C VAL A 32 2.95 -2.65 -4.86
N GLY A 33 3.55 -3.77 -4.44
CA GLY A 33 4.56 -3.78 -3.37
C GLY A 33 5.82 -2.99 -3.72
N ARG A 34 6.27 -3.02 -4.98
CA ARG A 34 7.40 -2.19 -5.45
C ARG A 34 7.06 -0.70 -5.40
N LEU A 35 5.88 -0.31 -5.90
CA LEU A 35 5.41 1.07 -5.83
C LEU A 35 5.30 1.54 -4.39
N ALA A 36 4.68 0.74 -3.52
CA ALA A 36 4.55 1.06 -2.10
C ALA A 36 5.90 1.37 -1.45
N LYS A 37 6.94 0.56 -1.72
CA LYS A 37 8.30 0.82 -1.24
C LYS A 37 8.87 2.14 -1.77
N GLN A 38 8.67 2.45 -3.06
CA GLN A 38 9.12 3.72 -3.65
C GLN A 38 8.42 4.94 -3.01
N LEU A 39 7.17 4.77 -2.58
CA LEU A 39 6.39 5.79 -1.87
C LEU A 39 6.70 5.85 -0.36
N GLY A 40 7.68 5.07 0.12
CA GLY A 40 8.07 5.05 1.53
C GLY A 40 7.18 4.19 2.43
N PHE A 41 6.39 3.26 1.88
CA PHE A 41 5.56 2.36 2.65
C PHE A 41 6.21 0.97 2.82
N LYS A 42 5.93 0.36 3.98
CA LYS A 42 6.24 -1.05 4.29
C LYS A 42 4.96 -1.86 4.43
N LEU A 43 4.97 -3.10 3.92
CA LEU A 43 3.87 -4.05 4.10
C LEU A 43 3.95 -4.64 5.51
N VAL A 44 2.87 -4.54 6.25
CA VAL A 44 2.71 -5.07 7.61
C VAL A 44 1.54 -6.04 7.62
N LYS A 45 1.71 -7.15 8.35
CA LYS A 45 0.69 -8.15 8.59
C LYS A 45 0.14 -7.96 10.00
N GLN A 46 -1.17 -7.88 10.13
CA GLN A 46 -1.85 -7.74 11.43
C GLN A 46 -2.93 -8.82 11.57
N MET A 47 -3.09 -9.37 12.77
CA MET A 47 -4.23 -10.24 13.09
C MET A 47 -5.40 -9.37 13.57
N ILE A 48 -6.53 -9.44 12.88
CA ILE A 48 -7.77 -8.73 13.21
C ILE A 48 -8.91 -9.74 13.14
N ASN A 49 -9.70 -9.87 14.22
CA ASN A 49 -10.83 -10.81 14.27
C ASN A 49 -10.48 -12.24 13.84
N ARG A 50 -9.33 -12.76 14.32
CA ARG A 50 -8.78 -14.09 13.97
C ARG A 50 -8.45 -14.28 12.48
N LYS A 51 -8.39 -13.21 11.69
CA LYS A 51 -7.97 -13.21 10.28
C LYS A 51 -6.71 -12.38 10.10
N TYR A 52 -5.88 -12.78 9.15
CA TYR A 52 -4.71 -11.99 8.77
C TYR A 52 -5.10 -10.94 7.74
N GLU A 53 -4.87 -9.68 8.09
CA GLU A 53 -4.99 -8.56 7.18
C GLU A 53 -3.63 -7.94 6.90
N TYR A 54 -3.48 -7.38 5.71
CA TYR A 54 -2.24 -6.78 5.24
C TYR A 54 -2.47 -5.29 4.97
N PHE A 55 -1.56 -4.47 5.45
CA PHE A 55 -1.60 -3.01 5.30
C PHE A 55 -0.24 -2.48 4.85
N TYR A 56 -0.25 -1.41 4.08
CA TYR A 56 0.93 -0.60 3.81
C TYR A 56 0.97 0.54 4.83
N ILE A 57 2.05 0.64 5.60
CA ILE A 57 2.26 1.68 6.62
C ILE A 57 3.46 2.51 6.21
N LYS A 58 3.38 3.83 6.32
CA LYS A 58 4.49 4.72 6.00
C LYS A 58 5.63 4.40 6.95
N ALA A 59 6.79 4.05 6.41
CA ALA A 59 7.99 3.91 7.22
C ALA A 59 8.39 5.32 7.66
N ASN A 60 8.30 5.61 8.96
CA ASN A 60 8.95 6.79 9.49
C ASN A 60 10.44 6.69 9.13
N GLN A 61 11.02 7.80 8.69
CA GLN A 61 12.47 7.93 8.58
C GLN A 61 13.00 7.87 10.01
N ASP A 62 13.40 6.67 10.45
CA ASP A 62 14.28 6.51 11.61
C ASP A 62 15.67 7.08 11.27
#